data_AF-A0A8I1IW69-F1
#
_entry.id   AF-A0A8I1IW69-F1
#
_cell.length_a   1.000
_cell.length_b   1.000
_cell.length_c   1.000
_cell.angle_alpha   90.00
_cell.angle_beta   90.00
_cell.angle_gamma   90.00
#
_symmetry.space_group_name_H-M   'P 1'
#
loop_
_entity.id
_entity.type
_entity.pdbx_description
1 polymer ?
#
loop_
_entity_poly.entity_id
_entity_poly.type
_entity_poly.pdbx_seq_one_letter_code
_entity_poly.pdbx_strand_id
1 'polypeptide(L)'
;MNGQLRVELEELLLAEKELTWLLAKLRTDEQAARVLYGRLHEWTGHSANAIRDQIEDFFVGLTNRIHTLEQQKAELIQYVELMKRTDAVQ
;
A
#
# COMPACT_ATOMS: atom_id res chain seq x y z
N MET A 1 -21.47 -23.35 -10.85
CA MET A 1 -20.02 -23.41 -11.15
C MET A 1 -19.29 -22.61 -10.08
N ASN A 2 -19.05 -23.21 -8.91
CA ASN A 2 -18.24 -22.60 -7.86
C ASN A 2 -16.88 -23.30 -7.91
N GLY A 3 -15.99 -22.81 -8.77
CA GLY A 3 -14.58 -23.19 -8.69
C GLY A 3 -14.04 -22.58 -7.42
N GLN A 4 -13.96 -23.36 -6.33
CA GLN A 4 -13.20 -22.96 -5.15
C GLN A 4 -11.80 -22.63 -5.64
N LEU A 5 -11.41 -21.35 -5.59
CA LEU A 5 -10.02 -20.96 -5.81
C LEU A 5 -9.20 -21.71 -4.75
N ARG A 6 -8.52 -22.77 -5.18
CA ARG A 6 -7.57 -23.49 -4.33
C ARG A 6 -6.31 -22.65 -4.33
N VAL A 7 -6.27 -21.66 -3.45
CA VAL A 7 -5.06 -20.87 -3.23
C VAL A 7 -4.19 -21.65 -2.28
N GLU A 8 -2.94 -21.88 -2.66
CA GLU A 8 -2.00 -22.60 -1.81
C GLU A 8 -1.41 -21.68 -0.75
N LEU A 9 -1.08 -22.23 0.42
CA LEU A 9 -0.48 -21.48 1.53
C LEU A 9 0.79 -20.74 1.07
N GLU A 10 1.56 -21.34 0.18
CA GLU A 10 2.77 -20.75 -0.40
C GLU A 10 2.46 -19.49 -1.23
N GLU A 11 1.38 -19.50 -2.02
CA GLU A 11 0.96 -18.34 -2.83
C GLU A 11 0.55 -17.16 -1.94
N LEU A 12 -0.14 -17.44 -0.83
CA LEU A 12 -0.53 -16.40 0.15
C LEU A 12 0.67 -15.80 0.87
N LEU A 13 1.66 -16.63 1.23
CA LEU A 13 2.91 -16.17 1.84
C LEU A 13 3.73 -15.32 0.86
N LEU A 14 3.77 -15.71 -0.41
CA LEU A 14 4.41 -14.91 -1.46
C LEU A 14 3.73 -13.55 -1.61
N ALA A 15 2.39 -13.54 -1.67
CA ALA A 15 1.61 -12.30 -1.76
C ALA A 15 1.85 -11.38 -0.55
N GLU A 16 1.96 -11.91 0.67
CA GLU A 16 2.27 -11.13 1.88
C GLU A 16 3.65 -10.47 1.78
N LYS A 17 4.64 -11.22 1.29
CA LYS A 17 6.00 -10.71 1.09
C LYS A 17 6.04 -9.60 0.03
N GLU A 18 5.33 -9.78 -1.08
CA GLU A 18 5.22 -8.78 -2.14
C GLU A 18 4.52 -7.51 -1.66
N LEU A 19 3.41 -7.64 -0.93
CA LEU A 19 2.70 -6.50 -0.33
C LEU A 19 3.59 -5.76 0.67
N THR A 20 4.37 -6.49 1.48
CA THR A 20 5.33 -5.89 2.41
C THR A 20 6.38 -5.05 1.69
N TRP A 21 6.97 -5.60 0.64
CA TRP A 21 7.96 -4.90 -0.17
C TRP A 21 7.36 -3.67 -0.84
N LEU A 22 6.17 -3.80 -1.44
CA LEU A 22 5.48 -2.71 -2.11
C LEU A 22 5.15 -1.57 -1.14
N LEU A 23 4.62 -1.87 0.03
CA LEU A 23 4.29 -0.88 1.06
C LEU A 23 5.54 -0.11 1.53
N ALA A 24 6.66 -0.82 1.74
CA ALA A 24 7.93 -0.19 2.11
C ALA A 24 8.44 0.77 1.02
N LYS A 25 8.32 0.35 -0.25
CA LYS A 25 8.68 1.20 -1.39
C LYS A 25 7.79 2.44 -1.49
N LEU A 26 6.46 2.27 -1.41
CA LEU A 26 5.50 3.37 -1.48
C LEU A 26 5.74 4.42 -0.39
N ARG A 27 6.00 3.99 0.85
CA ARG A 27 6.33 4.90 1.97
C ARG A 27 7.65 5.65 1.74
N THR A 28 8.64 4.97 1.16
CA THR A 28 9.93 5.59 0.81
C THR A 28 9.76 6.65 -0.27
N ASP A 29 9.01 6.32 -1.32
CA ASP A 29 8.73 7.22 -2.44
C ASP A 29 7.87 8.42 -1.99
N GLU A 30 6.87 8.20 -1.13
CA GLU A 30 6.07 9.26 -0.50
C GLU A 30 6.97 10.22 0.28
N GLN A 31 7.85 9.70 1.14
CA GLN A 31 8.75 10.52 1.94
C GLN A 31 9.69 11.35 1.05
N ALA A 32 10.26 10.75 0.00
CA ALA A 32 11.10 11.45 -0.96
C ALA A 32 10.34 12.57 -1.67
N ALA A 33 9.10 12.30 -2.11
CA ALA A 33 8.24 13.30 -2.73
C ALA A 33 7.89 14.45 -1.76
N ARG A 34 7.60 14.16 -0.49
CA ARG A 34 7.34 15.20 0.53
C ARG A 34 8.56 16.09 0.78
N VAL A 35 9.76 15.53 0.77
CA VAL A 35 11.00 16.31 0.87
C VAL A 35 11.17 17.25 -0.34
N LEU A 36 10.89 16.77 -1.56
CA LEU A 36 10.94 17.59 -2.76
C LEU A 36 9.87 18.69 -2.74
N TYR A 37 8.65 18.35 -2.32
CA TYR A 37 7.55 19.30 -2.16
C TYR A 37 7.91 20.44 -1.19
N GLY A 38 8.54 20.13 -0.05
CA GLY A 38 9.01 21.14 0.91
C GLY A 38 10.02 22.13 0.33
N ARG A 39 10.74 21.77 -0.75
CA ARG A 39 11.68 22.66 -1.44
C ARG A 39 10.99 23.64 -2.39
N LEU A 40 9.69 23.47 -2.66
CA LEU A 40 8.89 24.38 -3.50
C LEU A 40 8.45 25.65 -2.75
N HIS A 41 8.97 25.89 -1.54
CA HIS A 41 8.73 27.08 -0.72
C HIS A 41 8.86 28.39 -1.51
N GLU A 42 9.86 28.49 -2.41
CA GLU A 42 10.17 29.75 -3.11
C GLU A 42 9.29 29.97 -4.34
N TRP A 43 8.52 28.96 -4.74
CA TRP A 43 7.68 29.04 -5.93
C TRP A 43 6.35 29.71 -5.61
N THR A 44 6.16 30.90 -6.16
CA THR A 44 5.00 31.76 -5.92
C THR A 44 4.25 32.06 -7.21
N GLY A 45 2.99 32.47 -7.09
CA GLY A 45 2.11 32.79 -8.22
C GLY A 45 0.98 31.78 -8.41
N HIS A 46 0.07 32.10 -9.33
CA HIS A 46 -1.17 31.34 -9.53
C HIS A 46 -0.90 29.90 -10.02
N SER A 47 0.09 29.70 -10.88
CA SER A 47 0.53 28.37 -11.34
C SER A 47 1.16 27.55 -10.23
N ALA A 48 1.94 28.17 -9.35
CA ALA A 48 2.53 27.50 -8.19
C ALA A 48 1.45 27.00 -7.23
N ASN A 49 0.40 27.78 -6.99
CA ASN A 49 -0.74 27.37 -6.17
C ASN A 49 -1.50 26.19 -6.81
N ALA A 50 -1.80 26.25 -8.10
CA ALA A 50 -2.48 25.15 -8.79
C ALA A 50 -1.69 23.83 -8.76
N ILE A 51 -0.36 23.89 -8.89
CA ILE A 51 0.49 22.69 -8.76
C ILE A 51 0.54 22.21 -7.31
N ARG A 52 0.55 23.13 -6.34
CA ARG A 52 0.52 22.81 -4.91
C ARG A 52 -0.72 21.98 -4.58
N ASP A 53 -1.89 22.45 -4.99
CA ASP A 53 -3.16 21.76 -4.76
C ASP A 53 -3.15 20.35 -5.38
N GLN A 54 -2.66 20.21 -6.61
CA GLN A 54 -2.53 18.89 -7.27
C GLN A 54 -1.59 17.94 -6.54
N ILE A 55 -0.47 18.44 -6.00
CA ILE A 55 0.48 17.63 -5.24
C ILE A 55 -0.12 17.23 -3.89
N GLU A 56 -0.86 18.12 -3.23
CA GLU A 56 -1.56 17.82 -1.98
C GLU A 56 -2.64 16.75 -2.19
N ASP A 57 -3.46 16.88 -3.23
CA ASP A 57 -4.44 15.87 -3.63
C ASP A 57 -3.78 14.52 -3.95
N PHE A 58 -2.64 14.54 -4.64
CA PHE A 58 -1.84 13.35 -4.90
C PHE A 58 -1.38 12.68 -3.60
N PHE A 59 -0.88 13.45 -2.62
CA PHE A 59 -0.46 12.90 -1.34
C PHE A 59 -1.63 12.30 -0.56
N VAL A 60 -2.79 12.96 -0.53
CA VAL A 60 -4.00 12.41 0.08
C VAL A 60 -4.39 11.08 -0.56
N GLY A 61 -4.40 11.02 -1.90
CA GLY A 61 -4.68 9.80 -2.64
C GLY A 61 -3.67 8.69 -2.35
N LEU A 62 -2.38 9.01 -2.30
CA LEU A 62 -1.31 8.05 -2.01
C LEU A 62 -1.41 7.50 -0.58
N THR A 63 -1.64 8.37 0.41
CA THR A 63 -1.84 7.95 1.81
C THR A 63 -3.05 7.01 1.93
N ASN A 64 -4.17 7.33 1.29
CA ASN A 64 -5.36 6.46 1.28
C ASN A 64 -5.08 5.10 0.62
N ARG A 65 -4.28 5.08 -0.45
CA ARG A 65 -3.90 3.85 -1.14
C ARG A 65 -2.99 2.97 -0.28
N ILE A 66 -2.00 3.57 0.39
CA ILE A 66 -1.12 2.87 1.35
C ILE A 66 -1.97 2.26 2.46
N HIS A 67 -2.90 3.02 3.05
CA HIS A 67 -3.79 2.52 4.10
C HIS A 67 -4.64 1.33 3.63
N THR A 68 -5.20 1.40 2.41
CA THR A 68 -5.98 0.30 1.83
C THR A 68 -5.14 -0.97 1.68
N LEU A 69 -3.89 -0.84 1.19
CA LEU A 69 -2.97 -1.97 1.03
C LEU A 69 -2.56 -2.57 2.38
N GLU A 70 -2.42 -1.75 3.42
CA GLU A 70 -2.14 -2.22 4.79
C GLU A 70 -3.30 -3.04 5.36
N GLN A 71 -4.54 -2.60 5.14
CA GLN A 71 -5.72 -3.36 5.53
C GLN A 71 -5.79 -4.71 4.81
N GLN A 72 -5.59 -4.72 3.49
CA GLN A 72 -5.56 -5.94 2.69
C GLN A 72 -4.45 -6.90 3.14
N LYS A 73 -3.27 -6.37 3.48
CA LYS A 73 -2.17 -7.17 4.04
C LYS A 73 -2.57 -7.78 5.40
N ALA A 74 -3.22 -7.02 6.27
CA ALA A 74 -3.67 -7.50 7.57
C ALA A 74 -4.71 -8.63 7.43
N GLU A 75 -5.65 -8.50 6.51
CA GLU A 75 -6.63 -9.54 6.17
C GLU A 75 -5.94 -10.81 5.63
N LEU A 76 -4.96 -10.66 4.74
CA LEU A 76 -4.17 -11.76 4.20
C LEU A 76 -3.43 -12.52 5.31
N ILE A 77 -2.80 -11.81 6.25
CA ILE A 77 -2.12 -12.45 7.40
C ILE A 77 -3.11 -13.24 8.25
N GLN A 78 -4.28 -12.68 8.55
CA GLN A 78 -5.31 -13.39 9.31
C GLN A 78 -5.77 -14.67 8.59
N TYR A 79 -5.94 -14.60 7.28
CA TYR A 79 -6.32 -15.75 6.47
C TYR A 79 -5.23 -16.83 6.43
N VAL A 80 -3.97 -16.45 6.27
CA VAL A 80 -2.81 -17.36 6.33
C VAL A 80 -2.76 -18.08 7.69
N GLU A 81 -2.96 -17.36 8.78
CA GLU A 81 -2.96 -17.96 10.13
C GLU A 81 -4.13 -18.92 10.35
N LEU A 82 -5.31 -18.61 9.78
CA LEU A 82 -6.45 -19.53 9.80
C LEU A 82 -6.12 -20.82 9.03
N MET A 83 -5.57 -20.70 7.82
CA MET A 83 -5.24 -21.83 6.96
C MET A 83 -4.21 -22.76 7.61
N LYS A 84 -3.14 -22.20 8.19
CA LYS A 84 -2.14 -22.98 8.97
C LYS A 84 -2.77 -23.78 10.11
N ARG A 85 -3.73 -23.19 10.83
CA ARG A 85 -4.42 -23.88 11.93
C ARG A 85 -5.33 -24.99 11.44
N THR A 86 -6.04 -24.78 10.33
CA THR A 86 -6.90 -25.81 9.73
C THR A 86 -6.08 -27.00 9.23
N ASP A 87 -4.96 -26.74 8.58
CA ASP A 87 -4.07 -27.80 8.08
C ASP A 87 -3.34 -28.54 9.21
N ALA A 88 -3.04 -27.88 10.34
CA ALA A 88 -2.40 -28.50 11.50
C ALA A 88 -3.35 -29.36 12.38
N VAL A 89 -4.66 -29.27 12.16
CA VAL A 89 -5.70 -30.04 12.89
C VAL A 89 -6.15 -31.28 12.10
N GLN A 90 -5.70 -31.42 10.84
CA GLN A 90 -5.88 -32.63 10.02
C GLN A 90 -4.69 -33.58 10.16
#